data_AF-A0A2U2MUG2-F1
#
_entry.id   AF-A0A2U2MUG2-F1
#
_cell.length_a   1.000
_cell.length_b   1.000
_cell.length_c   1.000
_cell.angle_alpha   90.00
_cell.angle_beta   90.00
_cell.angle_gamma   90.00
#
_symmetry.space_group_name_H-M   'P 1'
#
loop_
_entity.id
_entity.type
_entity.pdbx_description
1 polymer ?
#
loop_
_entity_poly.entity_id
_entity_poly.type
_entity_poly.pdbx_seq_one_letter_code
_entity_poly.pdbx_strand_id
1 'polypeptide(L)'
;MANLEKAVTWAIRIANDPAHGYDQPHRMGGIDYDCSSLVQAAFRQAGYPMPDWLWTGNMHATLPALGYTWHQGMGGIRRGDILWKTGHTAIYIGSNARVEAWMNEFNGASGGAYGDQTGQEIRVHAPYDDDGFAGYFRPPACNSSKPSQTGDDDTMQCIIQPNGENRLVYFDGTKCHDLTHPDQVKALQQVAKACGRRLPSLKLGSKTAPWYTRLQQALR
;
A
#
# COMPACT_ATOMS: atom_id res chain seq x y z
N MET A 1 2.74 9.51 8.44
CA MET A 1 4.08 8.90 8.61
C MET A 1 4.34 7.97 7.45
N ALA A 2 5.59 7.85 6.99
CA ALA A 2 5.94 6.95 5.90
C ALA A 2 5.65 5.48 6.28
N ASN A 3 5.13 4.68 5.34
CA ASN A 3 4.80 3.27 5.57
C ASN A 3 5.23 2.41 4.38
N LEU A 4 6.25 1.59 4.58
CA LEU A 4 6.81 0.71 3.54
C LEU A 4 5.79 -0.29 2.97
N GLU A 5 4.92 -0.87 3.81
CA GLU A 5 3.90 -1.80 3.36
C GLU A 5 2.84 -1.10 2.49
N LYS A 6 2.60 0.20 2.71
CA LYS A 6 1.74 0.99 1.83
C LYS A 6 2.34 1.13 0.44
N ALA A 7 3.67 1.29 0.32
CA ALA A 7 4.34 1.38 -0.99
C ALA A 7 4.21 0.05 -1.74
N VAL A 8 4.54 -1.06 -1.07
CA VAL A 8 4.52 -2.38 -1.69
C VAL A 8 3.11 -2.80 -2.07
N THR A 9 2.12 -2.61 -1.18
CA THR A 9 0.72 -2.96 -1.47
C THR A 9 0.16 -2.11 -2.59
N TRP A 10 0.51 -0.82 -2.65
CA TRP A 10 0.10 0.04 -3.75
C TRP A 10 0.67 -0.46 -5.09
N ALA A 11 1.95 -0.80 -5.14
CA ALA A 11 2.59 -1.29 -6.37
C ALA A 11 1.98 -2.62 -6.84
N ILE A 12 1.72 -3.56 -5.92
CA ILE A 12 1.04 -4.83 -6.23
C ILE A 12 -0.38 -4.58 -6.75
N ARG A 13 -1.11 -3.62 -6.15
CA ARG A 13 -2.45 -3.28 -6.60
C ARG A 13 -2.45 -2.74 -8.02
N ILE A 14 -1.51 -1.85 -8.36
CA ILE A 14 -1.36 -1.34 -9.73
C ILE A 14 -1.02 -2.47 -10.70
N ALA A 15 -0.13 -3.40 -10.33
CA ALA A 15 0.19 -4.56 -11.15
C ALA A 15 -0.99 -5.52 -11.39
N ASN A 16 -1.99 -5.51 -10.52
CA ASN A 16 -3.20 -6.33 -10.66
C ASN A 16 -4.38 -5.55 -11.27
N ASP A 17 -4.19 -4.27 -11.61
CA ASP A 17 -5.23 -3.41 -12.15
C ASP A 17 -5.01 -3.25 -13.67
N PRO A 18 -5.83 -3.90 -14.51
CA PRO A 18 -5.66 -3.88 -15.96
C PRO A 18 -5.88 -2.49 -16.57
N ALA A 19 -6.39 -1.52 -15.80
CA ALA A 19 -6.52 -0.14 -16.25
C ALA A 19 -5.16 0.59 -16.36
N HIS A 20 -4.07 0.01 -15.88
CA HIS A 20 -2.74 0.63 -15.87
C HIS A 20 -1.71 -0.18 -16.66
N GLY A 21 -1.09 0.42 -17.68
CA GLY A 21 -0.10 -0.21 -18.57
C GLY A 21 1.30 0.38 -18.45
N TYR A 22 2.17 0.08 -19.41
CA TYR A 22 3.53 0.64 -19.51
C TYR A 22 3.69 1.57 -20.72
N ASP A 23 4.01 2.85 -20.49
CA ASP A 23 4.41 3.78 -21.57
C ASP A 23 5.22 4.98 -21.02
N GLN A 24 6.43 5.21 -21.53
CA GLN A 24 7.31 6.31 -21.09
C GLN A 24 6.78 7.72 -21.39
N PRO A 25 6.12 8.00 -22.54
CA PRO A 25 5.47 9.29 -22.82
C PRO A 25 4.35 9.67 -21.84
N HIS A 26 3.59 8.71 -21.32
CA HIS A 26 2.43 8.96 -20.44
C HIS A 26 2.69 8.68 -18.94
N ARG A 27 3.95 8.44 -18.58
CA ARG A 27 4.48 8.04 -17.24
C ARG A 27 4.07 8.89 -16.02
N MET A 28 3.50 10.09 -16.22
CA MET A 28 3.05 11.01 -15.16
C MET A 28 1.53 11.19 -15.11
N GLY A 29 0.77 10.59 -16.04
CA GLY A 29 -0.66 10.81 -16.23
C GLY A 29 -1.58 9.98 -15.33
N GLY A 30 -1.03 9.03 -14.57
CA GLY A 30 -1.80 8.14 -13.69
C GLY A 30 -2.52 6.99 -14.42
N ILE A 31 -2.21 6.75 -15.69
CA ILE A 31 -2.74 5.64 -16.50
C ILE A 31 -1.60 4.65 -16.76
N ASP A 32 -0.51 5.09 -17.42
CA ASP A 32 0.65 4.22 -17.67
C ASP A 32 1.86 4.59 -16.81
N TYR A 33 2.65 3.60 -16.41
CA TYR A 33 3.85 3.76 -15.59
C TYR A 33 5.09 3.24 -16.32
N ASP A 34 6.21 3.95 -16.19
CA ASP A 34 7.52 3.36 -16.48
C ASP A 34 8.13 2.75 -15.21
N CYS A 35 9.22 2.00 -15.35
CA CYS A 35 9.87 1.31 -14.24
C CYS A 35 10.18 2.25 -13.07
N SER A 36 10.62 3.48 -13.35
CA SER A 36 10.95 4.49 -12.35
C SER A 36 9.74 5.25 -11.80
N SER A 37 8.70 5.47 -12.60
CA SER A 37 7.49 6.17 -12.18
C SER A 37 6.58 5.29 -11.33
N LEU A 38 6.59 3.95 -11.55
CA LEU A 38 5.96 3.00 -10.63
C LEU A 38 6.59 3.09 -9.23
N VAL A 39 7.92 3.06 -9.16
CA VAL A 39 8.67 3.21 -7.89
C VAL A 39 8.37 4.58 -7.26
N GLN A 40 8.43 5.64 -8.05
CA GLN A 40 8.15 6.99 -7.58
C GLN A 40 6.74 7.09 -6.98
N ALA A 41 5.71 6.66 -7.71
CA ALA A 41 4.33 6.74 -7.28
C ALA A 41 4.05 5.88 -6.03
N ALA A 42 4.58 4.66 -5.98
CA ALA A 42 4.45 3.77 -4.82
C ALA A 42 5.01 4.41 -3.54
N PHE A 43 6.23 4.93 -3.61
CA PHE A 43 6.91 5.52 -2.45
C PHE A 43 6.32 6.89 -2.07
N ARG A 44 5.86 7.71 -3.03
CA ARG A 44 5.12 8.95 -2.74
C ARG A 44 3.81 8.67 -2.02
N GLN A 45 3.02 7.71 -2.50
CA GLN A 45 1.76 7.33 -1.86
C GLN A 45 1.99 6.79 -0.44
N ALA A 46 3.13 6.16 -0.22
CA ALA A 46 3.59 5.69 1.08
C ALA A 46 4.14 6.79 1.99
N GLY A 47 4.30 8.03 1.51
CA GLY A 47 4.80 9.16 2.29
C GLY A 47 6.33 9.24 2.39
N TYR A 48 7.05 8.57 1.51
CA TYR A 48 8.51 8.72 1.38
C TYR A 48 8.87 9.89 0.46
N PRO A 49 10.01 10.56 0.69
CA PRO A 49 10.51 11.59 -0.21
C PRO A 49 10.90 10.94 -1.55
N MET A 50 10.27 11.42 -2.62
CA MET A 50 10.53 11.03 -3.99
C MET A 50 10.25 12.23 -4.90
N PRO A 51 11.21 12.68 -5.72
CA PRO A 51 11.04 13.85 -6.59
C PRO A 51 10.33 13.46 -7.88
N ASP A 52 9.55 14.37 -8.44
CA ASP A 52 8.77 14.16 -9.67
C ASP A 52 9.64 13.87 -10.91
N TRP A 53 10.90 14.30 -10.91
CA TRP A 53 11.84 14.14 -12.02
C TRP A 53 12.76 12.90 -11.88
N LEU A 54 12.45 11.96 -10.98
CA LEU A 54 13.21 10.73 -10.81
C LEU A 54 13.12 9.84 -12.06
N TRP A 55 14.25 9.35 -12.55
CA TRP A 55 14.32 8.35 -13.61
C TRP A 55 15.54 7.44 -13.38
N THR A 56 15.57 6.27 -14.02
CA THR A 56 16.55 5.22 -13.68
C THR A 56 18.02 5.69 -13.65
N GLY A 57 18.43 6.60 -14.54
CA GLY A 57 19.81 7.10 -14.59
C GLY A 57 20.21 8.12 -13.52
N ASN A 58 19.26 8.73 -12.80
CA ASN A 58 19.58 9.69 -11.73
C ASN A 58 19.30 9.15 -10.31
N MET A 59 18.76 7.94 -10.18
CA MET A 59 18.43 7.32 -8.87
C MET A 59 19.64 7.21 -7.94
N HIS A 60 20.82 6.89 -8.50
CA HIS A 60 22.06 6.72 -7.73
C HIS A 60 22.56 8.02 -7.09
N ALA A 61 22.34 9.16 -7.74
CA ALA A 61 22.65 10.47 -7.16
C ALA A 61 21.52 10.98 -6.24
N THR A 62 20.27 10.66 -6.58
CA THR A 62 19.08 11.30 -5.99
C THR A 62 18.62 10.63 -4.71
N LEU A 63 18.50 9.29 -4.71
CA LEU A 63 17.93 8.56 -3.57
C LEU A 63 18.81 8.66 -2.31
N PRO A 64 20.15 8.57 -2.39
CA PRO A 64 20.98 8.78 -1.21
C PRO A 64 20.82 10.17 -0.58
N ALA A 65 20.65 11.22 -1.40
CA ALA A 65 20.40 12.58 -0.91
C ALA A 65 19.06 12.72 -0.16
N LEU A 66 18.12 11.79 -0.39
CA LEU A 66 16.81 11.74 0.27
C LEU A 66 16.78 10.77 1.47
N GLY A 67 17.94 10.22 1.85
CA GLY A 67 18.09 9.33 3.01
C GLY A 67 17.94 7.84 2.71
N TYR A 68 17.89 7.43 1.44
CA TYR A 68 17.94 6.01 1.08
C TYR A 68 19.37 5.51 1.17
N THR A 69 19.56 4.26 1.59
CA THR A 69 20.89 3.64 1.67
C THR A 69 21.12 2.73 0.47
N TRP A 70 22.19 2.98 -0.30
CA TRP A 70 22.59 2.10 -1.39
C TRP A 70 23.34 0.86 -0.87
N HIS A 71 22.96 -0.31 -1.38
CA HIS A 71 23.64 -1.57 -1.14
C HIS A 71 24.00 -2.21 -2.49
N GLN A 72 25.28 -2.54 -2.68
CA GLN A 72 25.75 -3.22 -3.88
C GLN A 72 25.48 -4.72 -3.81
N GLY A 73 25.04 -5.30 -4.93
CA GLY A 73 24.65 -6.70 -5.04
C GLY A 73 23.31 -7.02 -4.38
N MET A 74 22.85 -8.26 -4.56
CA MET A 74 21.52 -8.71 -4.12
C MET A 74 21.51 -9.39 -2.74
N GLY A 75 22.66 -9.39 -2.06
CA GLY A 75 22.78 -9.94 -0.72
C GLY A 75 21.95 -9.16 0.30
N GLY A 76 21.06 -9.87 1.01
CA GLY A 76 20.31 -9.30 2.13
C GLY A 76 19.16 -8.37 1.73
N ILE A 77 18.64 -8.50 0.50
CA ILE A 77 17.41 -7.83 0.06
C ILE A 77 16.23 -8.19 0.96
N ARG A 78 15.37 -7.20 1.20
CA ARG A 78 14.18 -7.31 2.05
C ARG A 78 13.01 -6.64 1.36
N ARG A 79 11.81 -7.11 1.68
CA ARG A 79 10.56 -6.55 1.17
C ARG A 79 10.57 -5.02 1.33
N GLY A 80 10.28 -4.32 0.25
CA GLY A 80 10.30 -2.86 0.13
C GLY A 80 11.64 -2.25 -0.26
N ASP A 81 12.70 -3.04 -0.47
CA ASP A 81 13.92 -2.53 -1.11
C ASP A 81 13.67 -2.24 -2.60
N ILE A 82 14.22 -1.14 -3.10
CA ILE A 82 14.13 -0.72 -4.51
C ILE A 82 15.31 -1.32 -5.26
N LEU A 83 15.03 -2.25 -6.16
CA LEU A 83 16.03 -2.92 -6.99
C LEU A 83 16.45 -2.01 -8.14
N TRP A 84 17.73 -1.99 -8.49
CA TRP A 84 18.24 -1.10 -9.53
C TRP A 84 19.34 -1.74 -10.38
N LYS A 85 19.25 -1.50 -11.69
CA LYS A 85 20.33 -1.67 -12.67
C LYS A 85 20.29 -0.52 -13.67
N THR A 86 21.35 -0.37 -14.45
CA THR A 86 21.35 0.57 -15.57
C THR A 86 20.16 0.28 -16.49
N GLY A 87 19.24 1.25 -16.60
CA GLY A 87 18.07 1.15 -17.46
C GLY A 87 16.81 0.53 -16.83
N HIS A 88 16.86 -0.05 -15.62
CA HIS A 88 15.67 -0.68 -15.01
C HIS A 88 15.63 -0.57 -13.48
N THR A 89 14.42 -0.51 -12.94
CA THR A 89 14.20 -0.55 -11.49
C THR A 89 12.90 -1.28 -11.15
N ALA A 90 12.86 -1.90 -9.98
CA ALA A 90 11.74 -2.69 -9.50
C ALA A 90 11.64 -2.57 -7.98
N ILE A 91 10.55 -3.06 -7.38
CA ILE A 91 10.39 -3.15 -5.92
C ILE A 91 10.43 -4.62 -5.52
N TYR A 92 11.33 -4.99 -4.62
CA TYR A 92 11.34 -6.34 -4.07
C TYR A 92 10.18 -6.49 -3.08
N ILE A 93 9.30 -7.48 -3.29
CA ILE A 93 8.10 -7.65 -2.47
C ILE A 93 8.25 -8.79 -1.46
N GLY A 94 9.43 -9.40 -1.35
CA GLY A 94 9.67 -10.56 -0.48
C GLY A 94 9.22 -11.87 -1.12
N SER A 95 9.39 -12.97 -0.40
CA SER A 95 9.03 -14.33 -0.85
C SER A 95 9.55 -14.70 -2.25
N ASN A 96 10.76 -14.25 -2.59
CA ASN A 96 11.35 -14.45 -3.91
C ASN A 96 10.47 -13.91 -5.04
N ALA A 97 9.92 -12.70 -4.89
CA ALA A 97 9.13 -12.02 -5.90
C ALA A 97 9.47 -10.52 -5.97
N ARG A 98 9.27 -9.92 -7.15
CA ARG A 98 9.38 -8.47 -7.39
C ARG A 98 8.12 -7.95 -8.07
N VAL A 99 7.85 -6.66 -7.92
CA VAL A 99 6.87 -5.94 -8.74
C VAL A 99 7.62 -4.95 -9.61
N GLU A 100 7.33 -4.95 -10.90
CA GLU A 100 8.02 -4.13 -11.89
C GLU A 100 7.06 -3.70 -13.00
N ALA A 101 7.31 -2.51 -13.55
CA ALA A 101 6.79 -2.12 -14.85
C ALA A 101 7.89 -2.44 -15.87
N TRP A 102 7.64 -3.39 -16.78
CA TRP A 102 8.71 -4.06 -17.53
C TRP A 102 8.84 -3.56 -18.97
N MET A 103 7.77 -3.66 -19.75
CA MET A 103 7.77 -3.37 -21.19
C MET A 103 6.33 -3.28 -21.69
N ASN A 104 6.10 -2.46 -22.70
CA ASN A 104 4.79 -2.39 -23.36
C ASN A 104 4.53 -3.61 -24.27
N GLU A 105 3.36 -3.67 -24.89
CA GLU A 105 2.90 -4.75 -25.76
C GLU A 105 3.75 -5.00 -27.01
N PHE A 106 4.62 -4.06 -27.36
CA PHE A 106 5.57 -4.19 -28.48
C PHE A 106 6.97 -4.64 -28.04
N ASN A 107 7.11 -5.11 -26.80
CA ASN A 107 8.39 -5.36 -26.16
C ASN A 107 9.30 -4.11 -26.11
N GLY A 108 8.70 -2.92 -26.10
CA GLY A 108 9.36 -1.64 -26.19
C GLY A 108 9.14 -0.75 -24.97
N ALA A 109 9.79 0.41 -24.99
CA ALA A 109 9.72 1.40 -23.92
C ALA A 109 8.71 2.53 -24.17
N SER A 110 8.17 2.63 -25.39
CA SER A 110 7.26 3.70 -25.81
C SER A 110 6.38 3.27 -26.98
N GLY A 111 5.25 3.96 -27.14
CA GLY A 111 4.33 3.75 -28.27
C GLY A 111 3.27 2.68 -28.02
N GLY A 112 3.05 2.32 -26.76
CA GLY A 112 2.02 1.37 -26.36
C GLY A 112 0.62 1.99 -26.29
N ALA A 113 -0.40 1.14 -26.36
CA ALA A 113 -1.77 1.51 -26.09
C ALA A 113 -2.01 1.67 -24.57
N TYR A 114 -3.01 2.47 -24.20
CA TYR A 114 -3.35 2.72 -22.79
C TYR A 114 -3.81 1.45 -22.06
N GLY A 115 -3.31 1.26 -20.83
CA GLY A 115 -3.69 0.13 -19.98
C GLY A 115 -3.00 -1.18 -20.37
N ASP A 116 -2.99 -2.16 -19.47
CA ASP A 116 -2.24 -3.40 -19.69
C ASP A 116 -2.86 -4.24 -20.82
N GLN A 117 -2.19 -4.29 -21.97
CA GLN A 117 -2.65 -5.06 -23.12
C GLN A 117 -2.18 -6.51 -23.08
N THR A 118 -1.13 -6.82 -22.30
CA THR A 118 -0.47 -8.14 -22.32
C THR A 118 -0.67 -8.96 -21.05
N GLY A 119 -1.15 -8.35 -19.97
CA GLY A 119 -1.16 -8.95 -18.63
C GLY A 119 0.24 -8.97 -17.99
N GLN A 120 1.23 -8.31 -18.59
CA GLN A 120 2.65 -8.38 -18.19
C GLN A 120 3.36 -7.02 -18.17
N GLU A 121 2.67 -5.94 -18.54
CA GLU A 121 3.29 -4.61 -18.66
C GLU A 121 3.69 -4.04 -17.30
N ILE A 122 2.82 -4.22 -16.31
CA ILE A 122 3.12 -4.08 -14.88
C ILE A 122 2.78 -5.41 -14.23
N ARG A 123 3.77 -6.07 -13.61
CA ARG A 123 3.60 -7.44 -13.14
C ARG A 123 4.20 -7.67 -11.78
N VAL A 124 3.61 -8.62 -11.07
CA VAL A 124 4.29 -9.34 -9.99
C VAL A 124 5.04 -10.51 -10.62
N HIS A 125 6.36 -10.41 -10.66
CA HIS A 125 7.22 -11.46 -11.22
C HIS A 125 7.72 -12.40 -10.11
N ALA A 126 7.38 -13.67 -10.25
CA ALA A 126 7.82 -14.77 -9.40
C ALA A 126 8.03 -16.04 -10.25
N PRO A 127 9.04 -16.89 -9.95
CA PRO A 127 10.07 -16.67 -8.94
C PRO A 127 11.02 -15.54 -9.35
N TYR A 128 11.61 -14.86 -8.36
CA TYR A 128 12.68 -13.91 -8.58
C TYR A 128 13.86 -14.64 -9.22
N ASP A 129 14.15 -14.26 -10.45
CA ASP A 129 15.40 -14.50 -11.14
C ASP A 129 16.33 -13.29 -11.00
N ASP A 130 17.63 -13.55 -10.88
CA ASP A 130 18.63 -12.48 -10.82
C ASP A 130 18.79 -11.87 -12.21
N ASP A 131 17.95 -10.87 -12.48
CA ASP A 131 17.85 -10.17 -13.74
C ASP A 131 19.05 -9.23 -14.02
N GLY A 132 20.19 -9.48 -13.37
CA GLY A 132 21.39 -8.64 -13.43
C GLY A 132 21.26 -7.33 -12.66
N PHE A 133 20.55 -7.33 -11.53
CA PHE A 133 20.43 -6.14 -10.68
C PHE A 133 21.79 -5.80 -10.04
N ALA A 134 22.23 -4.55 -10.18
CA ALA A 134 23.52 -4.11 -9.64
C ALA A 134 23.49 -3.94 -8.11
N GLY A 135 22.30 -3.76 -7.55
CA GLY A 135 22.08 -3.58 -6.12
C GLY A 135 20.68 -3.05 -5.82
N TYR A 136 20.52 -2.53 -4.61
CA TYR A 136 19.25 -2.02 -4.13
C TYR A 136 19.39 -0.77 -3.26
N PHE A 137 18.36 0.08 -3.29
CA PHE A 137 18.19 1.18 -2.36
C PHE A 137 17.23 0.77 -1.24
N ARG A 138 17.70 0.91 -0.01
CA ARG A 138 16.90 0.71 1.18
C ARG A 138 16.28 2.04 1.62
N PRO A 139 14.95 2.15 1.72
CA PRO A 139 14.31 3.37 2.21
C PRO A 139 14.74 3.71 3.64
N PRO A 140 14.77 5.00 4.01
CA PRO A 140 15.06 5.40 5.38
C PRO A 140 14.08 4.73 6.34
N ALA A 141 14.56 4.35 7.53
CA ALA A 141 13.71 3.76 8.55
C ALA A 141 12.58 4.76 8.89
N CYS A 142 11.36 4.43 8.47
CA CYS A 142 10.20 4.99 9.13
C CYS A 142 10.17 4.36 10.53
N ASN A 143 9.94 5.14 11.58
CA ASN A 143 9.77 4.61 12.93
C ASN A 143 8.51 3.72 12.98
N SER A 144 8.66 2.48 12.55
CA SER A 144 7.67 1.42 12.60
C SER A 144 8.35 0.18 13.18
N SER A 145 8.70 0.28 14.46
CA SER A 145 8.80 -0.91 15.29
C SER A 145 7.39 -1.50 15.48
N LYS A 146 7.00 -2.40 14.59
CA LYS A 146 6.30 -3.68 14.83
C LYS A 146 5.74 -4.23 13.52
N PRO A 147 5.72 -5.57 13.33
CA PRO A 147 5.17 -6.19 12.14
C PRO A 147 3.69 -5.82 12.05
N SER A 148 3.30 -5.08 11.00
CA SER A 148 1.89 -4.89 10.68
C SER A 148 1.35 -6.21 10.16
N GLN A 149 0.74 -6.98 11.05
CA GLN A 149 -0.16 -8.04 10.65
C GLN A 149 -1.40 -7.41 9.99
N THR A 150 -1.53 -7.72 8.69
CA THR A 150 -2.76 -8.07 7.96
C THR A 150 -4.00 -7.18 8.02
N GLY A 151 -4.45 -6.83 6.82
CA GLY A 151 -5.81 -7.16 6.40
C GLY A 151 -6.57 -5.99 5.79
N ASP A 152 -7.08 -6.22 4.58
CA ASP A 152 -8.13 -5.45 3.90
C ASP A 152 -9.04 -4.68 4.84
N ASP A 153 -8.99 -3.36 4.74
CA ASP A 153 -9.85 -2.43 5.48
C ASP A 153 -11.07 -2.04 4.63
N ASP A 154 -11.76 -3.04 4.08
CA ASP A 154 -13.08 -2.84 3.46
C ASP A 154 -14.24 -3.10 4.46
N THR A 155 -13.95 -3.42 5.72
CA THR A 155 -14.97 -3.54 6.77
C THR A 155 -14.55 -2.77 8.03
N MET A 156 -14.94 -1.50 8.09
CA MET A 156 -14.72 -0.60 9.22
C MET A 156 -15.52 -1.09 10.45
N GLN A 157 -14.93 -1.96 11.27
CA GLN A 157 -15.54 -2.44 12.51
C GLN A 157 -15.20 -1.51 13.68
N CYS A 158 -16.18 -1.15 14.51
CA CYS A 158 -15.94 -0.28 15.67
C CYS A 158 -16.96 -0.48 16.81
N ILE A 159 -16.60 -0.03 18.01
CA ILE A 159 -17.53 0.10 19.15
C ILE A 159 -18.01 1.55 19.19
N ILE A 160 -19.32 1.74 19.22
CA ILE A 160 -19.97 3.05 19.17
C ILE A 160 -20.69 3.30 20.50
N GLN A 161 -20.45 4.47 21.10
CA GLN A 161 -21.32 5.04 22.11
C GLN A 161 -22.40 5.90 21.42
N PRO A 162 -23.67 5.49 21.42
CA PRO A 162 -24.72 6.17 20.67
C PRO A 162 -25.21 7.40 21.42
N ASN A 163 -25.22 8.57 20.78
CA ASN A 163 -25.88 9.81 21.24
C ASN A 163 -25.54 10.26 22.69
N GLY A 164 -24.41 9.82 23.25
CA GLY A 164 -24.05 10.08 24.64
C GLY A 164 -24.83 9.25 25.68
N GLU A 165 -25.45 8.15 25.25
CA GLU A 165 -26.15 7.18 26.12
C GLU A 165 -25.16 6.29 26.90
N ASN A 166 -25.61 5.73 28.02
CA ASN A 166 -24.85 4.77 28.83
C ASN A 166 -24.95 3.33 28.26
N ARG A 167 -24.81 3.18 26.95
CA ARG A 167 -24.73 1.87 26.29
C ARG A 167 -23.66 1.88 25.20
N LEU A 168 -23.26 0.70 24.78
CA LEU A 168 -22.29 0.51 23.69
C LEU A 168 -22.90 -0.39 22.63
N VAL A 169 -22.44 -0.19 21.40
CA VAL A 169 -22.93 -0.91 20.22
C VAL A 169 -21.71 -1.35 19.42
N TYR A 170 -21.72 -2.57 18.91
CA TYR A 170 -20.70 -3.05 17.98
C TYR A 170 -21.19 -2.87 16.55
N PHE A 171 -20.39 -2.21 15.72
CA PHE A 171 -20.59 -2.10 14.30
C PHE A 171 -19.65 -3.07 13.60
N ASP A 172 -20.20 -4.01 12.83
CA ASP A 172 -19.45 -5.06 12.13
C ASP A 172 -19.04 -4.67 10.69
N GLY A 173 -19.32 -3.43 10.28
CA GLY A 173 -19.15 -2.94 8.91
C GLY A 173 -20.45 -2.89 8.11
N THR A 174 -21.50 -3.59 8.55
CA THR A 174 -22.80 -3.67 7.85
C THR A 174 -23.98 -3.40 8.77
N LYS A 175 -23.91 -3.79 10.05
CA LYS A 175 -25.00 -3.71 11.03
C LYS A 175 -24.48 -3.29 12.39
N CYS A 176 -25.39 -2.73 13.18
CA CYS A 176 -25.17 -2.38 14.58
C CYS A 176 -25.77 -3.45 15.50
N HIS A 177 -24.96 -3.99 16.40
CA HIS A 177 -25.33 -4.96 17.42
C HIS A 177 -25.27 -4.33 18.80
N ASP A 178 -26.36 -4.39 19.56
CA ASP A 178 -26.39 -3.85 20.91
C ASP A 178 -25.53 -4.68 21.87
N LEU A 179 -24.66 -4.01 22.63
CA LEU A 179 -23.85 -4.63 23.68
C LEU A 179 -24.51 -4.35 25.03
N THR A 180 -25.07 -5.40 25.64
CA THR A 180 -25.83 -5.33 26.89
C THR A 180 -24.97 -5.52 28.13
N HIS A 181 -23.73 -6.00 27.97
CA HIS A 181 -22.80 -6.27 29.08
C HIS A 181 -21.37 -5.77 28.78
N PRO A 182 -20.67 -5.16 29.76
CA PRO A 182 -19.29 -4.68 29.57
C PRO A 182 -18.30 -5.79 29.20
N ASP A 183 -18.57 -7.05 29.57
CA ASP A 183 -17.69 -8.17 29.19
C ASP A 183 -17.79 -8.55 27.71
N GLN A 184 -18.89 -8.22 27.03
CA GLN A 184 -19.00 -8.40 25.58
C GLN A 184 -18.02 -7.47 24.86
N VAL A 185 -17.82 -6.25 25.35
CA VAL A 185 -16.83 -5.30 24.84
C VAL A 185 -15.42 -5.86 25.02
N LYS A 186 -15.10 -6.40 26.21
CA LYS A 186 -13.80 -7.01 26.47
C LYS A 186 -13.55 -8.22 25.57
N ALA A 187 -14.55 -9.07 25.37
CA ALA A 187 -14.46 -10.23 24.49
C ALA A 187 -14.16 -9.80 23.04
N LEU A 188 -14.90 -8.82 22.51
CA LEU A 188 -14.65 -8.28 21.18
C LEU A 188 -13.25 -7.66 21.04
N GLN A 189 -12.80 -6.92 22.06
CA GLN A 189 -11.44 -6.35 22.08
C GLN A 189 -10.35 -7.44 22.17
N GLN A 190 -10.59 -8.51 22.93
CA GLN A 190 -9.68 -9.65 23.02
C GLN A 190 -9.60 -10.42 21.71
N VAL A 191 -10.74 -10.67 21.06
CA VAL A 191 -10.80 -11.31 19.73
C VAL A 191 -10.09 -10.44 18.70
N ALA A 192 -10.39 -9.15 18.65
CA ALA A 192 -9.70 -8.23 17.74
C ALA A 192 -8.19 -8.26 17.96
N LYS A 193 -7.74 -8.17 19.23
CA LYS A 193 -6.32 -8.23 19.59
C LYS A 193 -5.67 -9.57 19.23
N ALA A 194 -6.37 -10.70 19.43
CA ALA A 194 -5.90 -12.03 19.05
C ALA A 194 -5.77 -12.18 17.53
N CYS A 195 -6.67 -11.53 16.78
CA CYS A 195 -6.63 -11.44 15.32
C CYS A 195 -5.70 -10.34 14.78
N GLY A 196 -4.87 -9.70 15.63
CA GLY A 196 -3.96 -8.63 15.21
C GLY A 196 -4.63 -7.31 14.81
N ARG A 197 -5.95 -7.19 15.00
CA ARG A 197 -6.76 -6.00 14.69
C ARG A 197 -6.99 -5.13 15.93
N ARG A 198 -7.26 -3.85 15.70
CA ARG A 198 -7.67 -2.92 16.77
C ARG A 198 -9.13 -2.56 16.55
N LEU A 199 -9.96 -2.78 17.56
CA LEU A 199 -11.36 -2.37 17.54
C LEU A 199 -11.49 -0.98 18.20
N PRO A 200 -11.61 0.12 17.43
CA PRO A 200 -11.70 1.46 18.00
C PRO A 200 -13.04 1.69 18.69
N SER A 201 -13.03 2.45 19.79
CA SER A 201 -14.23 2.94 20.47
C SER A 201 -14.46 4.41 20.13
N LEU A 202 -15.62 4.76 19.59
CA LEU A 202 -15.98 6.12 19.18
C LEU A 202 -17.29 6.57 19.81
N LYS A 203 -17.41 7.88 20.08
CA LYS A 203 -18.67 8.49 20.51
C LYS A 203 -19.36 9.07 19.28
N LEU A 204 -20.55 8.57 18.94
CA LEU A 204 -21.27 9.01 17.74
C LEU A 204 -22.54 9.76 18.15
N GLY A 205 -22.46 11.08 18.03
CA GLY A 205 -23.56 11.98 18.34
C GLY A 205 -23.65 12.38 19.80
N SER A 206 -24.66 13.20 20.10
CA SER A 206 -24.98 13.74 21.42
C SER A 206 -26.50 13.89 21.55
N LYS A 207 -26.98 14.27 22.74
CA LYS A 207 -28.42 14.54 22.98
C LYS A 207 -29.02 15.60 22.06
N THR A 208 -28.20 16.50 21.51
CA THR A 208 -28.61 17.58 20.59
C THR A 208 -28.31 17.26 19.12
N ALA A 209 -27.51 16.22 18.85
CA ALA A 209 -27.11 15.81 17.50
C ALA A 209 -27.13 14.27 17.39
N PRO A 210 -28.29 13.66 17.06
CA PRO A 210 -28.46 12.20 17.12
C PRO A 210 -27.85 11.49 15.90
N TRP A 211 -26.53 11.61 15.69
CA TRP A 211 -25.82 11.04 14.55
C TRP A 211 -25.87 9.52 14.52
N TYR A 212 -25.90 8.85 15.67
CA TYR A 212 -26.06 7.40 15.70
C TYR A 212 -27.44 6.97 15.17
N THR A 213 -28.50 7.72 15.49
CA THR A 213 -29.84 7.45 14.95
C THR A 213 -29.88 7.62 13.44
N ARG A 214 -29.12 8.59 12.90
CA ARG A 214 -28.96 8.75 11.44
C ARG A 214 -28.16 7.61 10.81
N LEU A 215 -27.11 7.14 11.48
CA LEU A 215 -26.36 5.96 11.04
C LEU A 215 -27.26 4.73 10.98
N GLN A 216 -28.08 4.48 12.01
CA GLN A 216 -29.04 3.37 12.00
C GLN A 216 -30.07 3.47 10.86
N GLN A 217 -30.47 4.68 10.46
CA GLN A 217 -31.37 4.88 9.31
C GLN A 217 -30.67 4.57 7.99
N ALA A 218 -29.38 4.86 7.86
CA ALA A 218 -28.60 4.60 6.65
C ALA A 218 -28.26 3.10 6.46
N LEU A 219 -28.30 2.30 7.53
CA LEU A 219 -28.00 0.87 7.53
C LEU A 219 -29.25 -0.03 7.40
N ARG A 220 -30.43 0.57 7.23
CA ARG A 220 -31.70 -0.16 6.98
C ARG A 220 -31.90 -0.36 5.49
#